data_AF-A0A7V2APE9-F1
#
_entry.id   AF-A0A7V2APE9-F1
#
_cell.length_a   1.000
_cell.length_b   1.000
_cell.length_c   1.000
_cell.angle_alpha   90.00
_cell.angle_beta   90.00
_cell.angle_gamma   90.00
#
_symmetry.space_group_name_H-M   'P 1'
#
loop_
_entity.id
_entity.type
_entity.pdbx_description
1 polymer ?
#
loop_
_entity_poly.entity_id
_entity_poly.type
_entity_poly.pdbx_seq_one_letter_code
_entity_poly.pdbx_strand_id
1 'polypeptide(L)' 'MTFPDIIGFTLGEAAKEIEKSGMEISSVTVTSPPRTKTGCYEDYYRVVRTTIVDKKKVELLVCKPL' A
#
# COMPACT_ATOMS: atom_id res chain seq x y z
N MET A 1 1.67 -4.81 18.14
CA MET A 1 0.95 -3.81 17.32
C MET A 1 0.17 -4.59 16.29
N THR A 2 -1.16 -4.48 16.31
CA THR A 2 -2.03 -5.15 15.34
C THR A 2 -2.17 -4.20 14.16
N PHE A 3 -1.58 -4.54 13.02
CA PHE A 3 -1.74 -3.77 11.78
C PHE A 3 -3.07 -4.17 11.12
N PRO A 4 -3.90 -3.21 10.66
CA PRO A 4 -5.15 -3.55 9.99
C PRO A 4 -4.87 -4.35 8.71
N ASP A 5 -5.62 -5.43 8.48
CA ASP A 5 -5.49 -6.20 7.26
C ASP A 5 -6.12 -5.45 6.09
N ILE A 6 -5.28 -4.68 5.40
CA ILE A 6 -5.62 -3.89 4.21
C ILE A 6 -5.21 -4.60 2.92
N ILE A 7 -4.82 -5.88 2.98
CA ILE A 7 -4.50 -6.65 1.79
C ILE A 7 -5.78 -6.83 0.97
N GLY A 8 -5.71 -6.53 -0.32
CA GLY A 8 -6.86 -6.57 -1.24
C GLY A 8 -7.65 -5.26 -1.32
N PHE A 9 -7.43 -4.30 -0.41
CA PHE A 9 -8.05 -2.98 -0.47
C PHE A 9 -7.47 -2.18 -1.63
N THR A 10 -8.24 -1.20 -2.09
CA THR A 10 -7.71 -0.16 -2.97
C THR A 10 -6.70 0.71 -2.22
N LEU A 11 -5.74 1.33 -2.91
CA LEU A 11 -4.76 2.23 -2.30
C LEU A 11 -5.46 3.36 -1.54
N GLY A 12 -6.55 3.89 -2.07
CA GLY A 12 -7.36 4.91 -1.41
C GLY A 12 -8.03 4.43 -0.12
N GLU A 13 -8.57 3.21 -0.10
CA GLU A 13 -9.14 2.61 1.13
C GLU A 13 -8.05 2.29 2.16
N ALA A 14 -6.94 1.71 1.71
CA ALA A 14 -5.79 1.38 2.54
C ALA A 14 -5.21 2.63 3.21
N ALA A 15 -5.08 3.73 2.47
CA ALA A 15 -4.58 4.99 3.01
C ALA A 15 -5.47 5.52 4.14
N LYS A 16 -6.80 5.46 3.99
CA LYS A 16 -7.74 5.87 5.04
C LYS A 16 -7.64 5.01 6.29
N GLU A 17 -7.49 3.69 6.15
CA GLU A 17 -7.34 2.79 7.30
C GLU A 17 -6.00 2.97 8.01
N ILE A 18 -4.92 3.20 7.25
CA ILE A 18 -3.60 3.52 7.80
C ILE A 18 -3.64 4.82 8.60
N GLU A 19 -4.26 5.87 8.06
CA GLU A 19 -4.40 7.16 8.73
C GLU A 19 -5.24 7.03 10.02
N LYS A 20 -6.37 6.31 9.98
CA LYS A 20 -7.18 6.01 11.18
C LYS A 20 -6.40 5.25 12.26
N SER A 21 -5.47 4.39 11.85
CA SER A 21 -4.62 3.63 12.76
C SER A 21 -3.46 4.45 13.36
N GLY A 22 -3.28 5.70 12.93
CA GLY A 22 -2.20 6.58 13.37
C GLY A 22 -0.83 6.20 12.81
N MET A 23 -0.82 5.49 11.68
CA MET A 23 0.39 5.13 10.93
C MET A 23 0.52 5.98 9.67
N GLU A 24 1.71 5.99 9.09
CA GLU A 24 2.08 6.76 7.90
C GLU A 24 2.59 5.83 6.81
N ILE A 25 2.25 6.14 5.56
CA ILE A 25 2.77 5.43 4.39
C ILE A 25 4.17 5.98 4.09
N SER A 26 5.20 5.15 4.25
CA SER A 26 6.58 5.53 3.96
C SER A 26 6.92 5.40 2.47
N SER A 27 6.35 4.40 1.80
CA SER A 27 6.57 4.18 0.37
C SER A 27 5.46 3.34 -0.24
N VAL A 28 5.14 3.61 -1.50
CA VAL A 28 4.23 2.81 -2.32
C VAL A 28 5.02 2.29 -3.51
N THR A 29 5.12 0.97 -3.63
CA THR A 29 5.80 0.29 -4.74
C THR A 29 4.76 -0.38 -5.62
N VAL A 30 4.73 -0.03 -6.90
CA VAL A 30 3.90 -0.70 -7.89
C VAL A 30 4.63 -1.92 -8.42
N THR A 31 4.00 -3.09 -8.36
CA THR A 31 4.45 -4.29 -9.08
C THR A 31 3.54 -4.53 -10.28
N SER A 32 4.05 -4.22 -11.47
CA SER A 32 3.43 -4.61 -12.74
C SER A 32 4.42 -5.49 -13.51
N PRO A 33 3.96 -6.51 -14.27
CA PRO A 33 4.78 -7.15 -15.30
C PRO A 33 4.90 -6.23 -16.54
N PRO A 34 6.08 -6.09 -17.18
CA PRO A 34 7.44 -6.40 -16.72
C PRO A 34 7.83 -5.42 -15.61
N ARG A 35 8.83 -5.77 -14.77
CA ARG A 35 9.28 -5.08 -13.53
C ARG A 35 9.67 -3.60 -13.68
N THR A 36 8.78 -2.78 -14.21
CA THR A 36 8.93 -1.35 -14.36
C THR A 36 8.41 -0.75 -13.07
N LYS A 37 9.34 -0.20 -12.28
CA LYS A 37 8.97 0.65 -11.14
C LYS A 37 8.39 1.94 -11.71
N THR A 38 7.10 1.93 -12.01
CA THR A 38 6.40 3.14 -12.42
C THR A 38 6.07 3.93 -11.17
N GLY A 39 6.54 5.18 -11.09
CA GLY A 39 6.22 6.09 -9.97
C GLY A 39 4.76 6.56 -9.94
N CYS A 40 4.00 6.27 -10.99
CA CYS A 40 2.56 6.50 -11.06
C CYS A 40 1.80 5.29 -10.52
N TYR A 41 1.18 5.46 -9.36
CA TYR A 41 0.12 4.62 -8.83
C TYR A 41 -1.20 5.40 -8.89
N GLU A 42 -2.31 4.69 -9.02
CA GLU A 42 -3.64 5.28 -8.93
C GLU A 42 -4.41 4.70 -7.74
N ASP A 43 -5.38 5.45 -7.23
CA ASP A 43 -6.12 5.09 -6.02
C ASP A 43 -6.85 3.75 -6.13
N TYR A 44 -7.19 3.30 -7.35
CA TYR A 44 -7.83 2.01 -7.63
C TYR A 44 -6.88 0.81 -7.60
N TYR A 45 -5.57 1.03 -7.45
CA TYR A 45 -4.60 -0.06 -7.39
C TYR A 45 -4.83 -0.87 -6.12
N ARG A 46 -4.66 -2.19 -6.19
CA ARG A 46 -4.90 -3.07 -5.05
C ARG A 46 -3.63 -3.33 -4.27
N VAL A 47 -3.72 -3.22 -2.95
CA VAL A 47 -2.65 -3.62 -2.03
C VAL A 47 -2.49 -5.13 -2.09
N VAL A 48 -1.31 -5.59 -2.47
CA VAL A 48 -0.94 -7.02 -2.52
C VAL A 48 -0.06 -7.41 -1.35
N ARG A 49 0.65 -6.45 -0.75
CA ARG A 49 1.51 -6.70 0.41
C ARG A 49 1.69 -5.42 1.22
N THR A 50 1.79 -5.58 2.53
CA THR A 50 2.17 -4.51 3.45
C THR A 50 3.38 -4.93 4.26
N THR A 51 4.35 -4.03 4.40
CA THR A 51 5.56 -4.24 5.18
C THR A 51 5.68 -3.13 6.20
N ILE A 52 5.78 -3.46 7.49
CA ILE A 52 6.02 -2.47 8.54
C ILE A 52 7.52 -2.22 8.61
N VAL A 53 7.94 -0.98 8.33
CA VAL A 53 9.36 -0.59 8.31
C VAL A 53 9.77 0.19 9.57
N ASP A 54 8.83 0.78 10.29
CA ASP A 54 9.06 1.46 11.57
C ASP A 54 7.82 1.37 12.47
N LYS A 55 7.91 1.80 13.74
CA LYS A 55 6.81 1.80 14.73
C LYS A 55 5.53 2.49 14.25
N LYS A 56 5.65 3.40 13.27
CA LYS A 56 4.52 4.12 12.67
C LYS A 56 4.57 4.16 11.14
N LYS A 57 5.48 3.43 10.50
CA LYS A 57 5.68 3.54 9.05
C LYS A 57 5.45 2.22 8.36
N VAL A 58 4.71 2.28 7.27
CA VAL A 58 4.41 1.12 6.44
C VAL A 58 4.73 1.36 4.97
N GLU A 59 5.25 0.32 4.33
CA GLU A 59 5.44 0.26 2.89
C GLU A 59 4.33 -0.59 2.28
N LEU A 60 3.75 -0.08 1.19
CA LEU A 60 2.69 -0.74 0.46
C LEU A 60 3.22 -1.23 -0.88
N LEU A 61 2.95 -2.49 -1.16
CA LEU A 61 3.09 -3.06 -2.49
C LEU A 61 1.71 -3.07 -3.14
N VAL A 62 1.58 -2.45 -4.30
CA VAL A 62 0.32 -2.38 -5.02
C VAL A 62 0.45 -2.93 -6.43
N CYS A 63 -0.64 -3.50 -6.95
CA CYS A 63 -0.75 -4.00 -8.31
C CYS A 63 -1.89 -3.29 -9.03
N LYS A 64 -1.70 -3.04 -10.33
CA LYS A 64 -2.78 -2.54 -11.18
C LYS A 64 -3.77 -3.69 -11.46
N PRO A 65 -5.04 -3.58 -11.07
CA PRO A 65 -6.06 -4.53 -11.53
C PRO A 65 -6.20 -4.40 -13.05
N LEU A 66 -6.18 -5.55 -13.74
CA LEU A 66 -6.35 -5.67 -15.20
C LEU A 66 -7.79 -5.34 -15.63
#